data_AF-A0A381S008-F1
#
_entry.id   AF-A0A381S008-F1
#
_cell.length_a   1.000
_cell.length_b   1.000
_cell.length_c   1.000
_cell.angle_alpha   90.00
_cell.angle_beta   90.00
_cell.angle_gamma   90.00
#
_symmetry.space_group_name_H-M   'P 1'
#
loop_
_entity.id
_entity.type
_entity.pdbx_description
1 polymer ?
#
loop_
_entity_poly.entity_id
_entity_poly.type
_entity_poly.pdbx_seq_one_letter_code
_entity_poly.pdbx_strand_id
1 'polypeptide(L)'
;MKKEYVELNADSLHSSNLASQSQGRDLDTNEKALAKALMSIFENGVHDFKDVAAALSSMKVIAPRSGLKDWTIDLLNEELIETNNQLDLAYKENGFGA
;
A
#
# COMPACT_ATOMS: atom_id res chain seq x y z
N MET A 1 -32.82 -11.69 30.28
CA MET A 1 -31.47 -11.09 30.11
C MET A 1 -31.58 -9.94 29.13
N LYS A 2 -31.35 -8.71 29.59
CA LYS A 2 -31.34 -7.53 28.71
C LYS A 2 -30.08 -7.61 27.86
N LYS A 3 -30.22 -7.62 26.54
CA LYS A 3 -29.08 -7.48 25.63
C LYS A 3 -28.63 -6.03 25.72
N GLU A 4 -27.59 -5.80 26.51
CA GLU A 4 -26.89 -4.53 26.56
C GLU A 4 -26.05 -4.45 25.29
N TYR A 5 -26.63 -3.85 24.24
CA TYR A 5 -25.86 -3.48 23.07
C TYR A 5 -25.03 -2.28 23.48
N VAL A 6 -23.71 -2.48 23.62
CA VAL A 6 -22.75 -1.39 23.72
C VAL A 6 -22.90 -0.60 22.43
N GLU A 7 -23.51 0.58 22.52
CA GLU A 7 -23.51 1.56 21.44
C GLU A 7 -22.06 1.98 21.19
N LEU A 8 -21.39 1.24 20.32
CA LEU A 8 -20.11 1.64 19.76
C LEU A 8 -20.36 2.94 19.00
N ASN A 9 -19.95 4.06 19.59
CA ASN A 9 -20.03 5.39 19.00
C ASN A 9 -19.57 5.32 17.54
N ALA A 10 -20.48 5.57 16.61
CA ALA A 10 -20.20 5.55 15.17
C ALA A 10 -19.04 6.49 14.79
N ASP A 11 -18.80 7.52 15.61
CA ASP A 11 -17.67 8.43 15.48
C ASP A 11 -16.29 7.77 15.68
N SER A 12 -16.22 6.72 16.52
CA SER A 12 -14.97 5.96 16.76
C SER A 12 -14.62 4.99 15.62
N LEU A 13 -15.57 4.74 14.72
CA LEU A 13 -15.45 3.85 13.57
C LEU A 13 -15.12 4.61 12.28
N HIS A 14 -14.88 5.92 12.34
CA HIS A 14 -14.58 6.72 11.15
C HIS A 14 -13.20 6.42 10.57
N SER A 15 -13.22 5.48 9.62
CA SER A 15 -12.43 5.32 8.39
C SER A 15 -10.90 5.33 8.40
N SER A 16 -10.22 6.18 9.18
CA SER A 16 -8.75 6.23 9.21
C SER A 16 -8.15 5.12 10.05
N ASN A 17 -8.70 4.91 11.27
CA ASN A 17 -8.25 3.83 12.14
C ASN A 17 -8.48 2.45 11.53
N LEU A 18 -9.56 2.23 10.78
CA LEU A 18 -9.85 0.96 10.10
C LEU A 18 -8.89 0.69 8.91
N ALA A 19 -8.52 1.74 8.16
CA ALA A 19 -7.57 1.62 7.06
C ALA A 19 -6.17 1.26 7.57
N SER A 20 -5.68 1.97 8.61
CA SER A 20 -4.39 1.66 9.23
C SER A 20 -4.42 0.31 9.97
N GLN A 21 -5.56 -0.12 10.53
CA GLN A 21 -5.73 -1.47 11.09
C GLN A 21 -5.65 -2.59 10.04
N SER A 22 -6.01 -2.31 8.79
CA SER A 22 -5.92 -3.29 7.69
C SER A 22 -4.50 -3.42 7.12
N GLN A 23 -3.65 -2.41 7.34
CA GLN A 23 -2.25 -2.37 6.90
C GLN A 23 -1.26 -2.63 8.05
N GLY A 24 -1.71 -2.52 9.30
CA GLY A 24 -0.88 -2.54 10.51
C GLY A 24 0.00 -1.31 10.70
N ARG A 25 0.17 -0.46 9.68
CA ARG A 25 0.86 0.84 9.75
C ARG A 25 0.40 1.74 8.62
N ASP A 26 0.71 3.03 8.74
CA ASP A 26 0.58 3.95 7.61
C ASP A 26 1.65 3.68 6.54
N LEU A 27 1.29 3.92 5.28
CA LEU A 27 2.23 3.94 4.16
C LEU A 27 3.20 5.13 4.26
N ASP A 28 4.47 4.88 3.96
CA ASP A 28 5.48 5.92 3.84
C ASP A 28 5.28 6.80 2.58
N THR A 29 6.06 7.87 2.48
CA THR A 29 5.95 8.84 1.38
C THR A 29 6.19 8.21 0.01
N ASN A 30 7.16 7.31 -0.10
CA ASN A 30 7.52 6.67 -1.36
C ASN A 30 6.51 5.57 -1.72
N GLU A 31 5.99 4.82 -0.74
CA GLU A 31 4.90 3.86 -0.94
C GLU A 31 3.63 4.54 -1.47
N LYS A 32 3.26 5.68 -0.88
CA LYS A 32 2.13 6.49 -1.35
C LYS A 32 2.36 7.00 -2.77
N ALA A 33 3.58 7.44 -3.09
CA ALA A 33 3.95 7.89 -4.42
C ALA A 33 3.89 6.76 -5.45
N LEU A 34 4.41 5.58 -5.11
CA LEU A 34 4.34 4.37 -5.94
C LEU A 34 2.89 3.95 -6.18
N ALA A 35 2.08 3.85 -5.14
CA ALA A 35 0.66 3.49 -5.26
C ALA A 35 -0.10 4.45 -6.17
N LYS A 36 0.09 5.76 -5.99
CA LYS A 36 -0.52 6.78 -6.85
C LYS A 36 -0.08 6.66 -8.31
N ALA A 37 1.20 6.38 -8.56
CA ALA A 37 1.72 6.20 -9.90
C ALA A 37 1.12 4.94 -10.57
N LEU A 38 1.08 3.82 -9.85
CA LEU A 38 0.47 2.57 -10.34
C LEU A 38 -1.01 2.75 -10.69
N MET A 39 -1.78 3.43 -9.83
CA MET A 39 -3.18 3.77 -10.12
C MET A 39 -3.31 4.55 -11.42
N SER A 40 -2.51 5.61 -11.61
CA SER A 40 -2.55 6.41 -12.83
C SER A 40 -2.13 5.64 -14.08
N ILE A 41 -1.16 4.72 -13.97
CA ILE A 41 -0.74 3.85 -15.08
C ILE A 41 -1.88 2.89 -15.45
N PHE A 42 -2.52 2.27 -14.46
CA PHE A 42 -3.64 1.34 -14.68
C PHE A 42 -4.90 2.02 -15.22
N GLU A 43 -5.19 3.26 -14.80
CA GLU A 43 -6.27 4.08 -15.37
C GLU A 43 -6.09 4.34 -16.86
N ASN A 44 -4.84 4.37 -17.35
CA ASN A 44 -4.52 4.49 -18.77
C ASN A 44 -4.55 3.14 -19.52
N GLY A 45 -4.96 2.04 -18.86
CA GLY A 45 -5.08 0.71 -19.46
C GLY A 45 -3.76 -0.05 -19.62
N VAL A 46 -2.68 0.43 -19.01
CA VAL A 46 -1.36 -0.22 -19.08
C VAL A 46 -1.24 -1.24 -17.97
N HIS A 47 -1.33 -2.54 -18.29
CA HIS A 47 -1.27 -3.61 -17.30
C HIS A 47 -0.09 -4.58 -17.48
N ASP A 48 0.66 -4.46 -18.58
CA ASP A 48 1.86 -5.27 -18.78
C ASP A 48 3.00 -4.77 -17.89
N PHE A 49 3.67 -5.68 -17.18
CA PHE A 49 4.73 -5.33 -16.22
C PHE A 49 5.89 -4.56 -16.85
N LYS A 50 6.23 -4.84 -18.11
CA LYS A 50 7.30 -4.13 -18.82
C LYS A 50 6.90 -2.68 -19.05
N ASP A 51 5.67 -2.46 -19.49
CA ASP A 51 5.16 -1.13 -19.79
C ASP A 51 4.92 -0.32 -18.50
N VAL A 52 4.49 -0.99 -17.41
CA VAL A 52 4.41 -0.38 -16.07
C VAL A 52 5.80 0.07 -15.61
N ALA A 53 6.82 -0.79 -15.68
CA ALA A 53 8.19 -0.41 -15.29
C ALA A 53 8.73 0.74 -16.15
N ALA A 54 8.49 0.72 -17.46
CA ALA A 54 8.87 1.82 -18.34
C ALA A 54 8.18 3.15 -17.95
N ALA A 55 6.88 3.10 -17.65
CA ALA A 55 6.11 4.26 -17.21
C ALA A 55 6.61 4.82 -15.87
N LEU A 56 6.86 3.94 -14.88
CA LEU A 56 7.42 4.35 -13.59
C LEU A 56 8.79 5.02 -13.72
N SER A 57 9.66 4.50 -14.61
CA SER A 57 10.95 5.11 -14.95
C SER A 57 10.77 6.50 -15.57
N SER A 58 9.85 6.62 -16.53
CA SER A 58 9.55 7.89 -17.20
C SER A 58 9.04 8.95 -16.21
N MET A 59 8.21 8.52 -15.26
CA MET A 59 7.69 9.34 -14.16
C MET A 59 8.72 9.64 -13.06
N LYS A 60 9.90 9.00 -13.10
CA LYS A 60 10.97 9.11 -12.09
C LYS A 60 10.49 8.82 -10.67
N VAL A 61 9.57 7.88 -10.53
CA VAL A 61 9.05 7.44 -9.23
C VAL A 61 10.18 6.80 -8.44
N ILE A 62 10.26 7.12 -7.15
CA ILE A 62 11.28 6.56 -6.25
C ILE A 62 10.76 5.23 -5.70
N ALA A 63 11.51 4.17 -5.92
CA ALA A 63 11.27 2.85 -5.37
C ALA A 63 11.32 2.90 -3.82
N PRO A 64 10.28 2.44 -3.10
CA PRO A 64 10.20 2.60 -1.65
C PRO A 64 11.33 1.92 -0.87
N ARG A 65 11.80 0.75 -1.31
CA ARG A 65 12.79 -0.05 -0.59
C ARG A 65 14.21 0.29 -1.02
N SER A 66 14.48 0.29 -2.32
CA SER A 66 15.82 0.53 -2.87
C SER A 66 16.17 2.01 -3.08
N GLY A 67 15.18 2.90 -3.18
CA GLY A 67 15.38 4.32 -3.51
C GLY A 67 15.75 4.58 -4.99
N LEU A 68 15.78 3.55 -5.83
CA LEU A 68 16.07 3.66 -7.26
C LEU A 68 14.92 4.32 -8.03
N LYS A 69 15.23 4.83 -9.23
CA LYS A 69 14.24 5.47 -10.13
C LYS A 69 14.23 4.87 -11.53
N ASP A 70 15.21 4.02 -11.83
CA ASP A 70 15.32 3.30 -13.09
C ASP A 70 14.65 1.93 -12.90
N TRP A 71 13.37 1.87 -13.26
CA TRP A 71 12.53 0.69 -13.04
C TRP A 71 12.76 -0.34 -14.14
N THR A 72 13.21 -1.52 -13.72
CA THR A 72 13.17 -2.76 -14.50
C THR A 72 12.00 -3.63 -14.03
N ILE A 73 11.65 -4.67 -14.79
CA ILE A 73 10.63 -5.64 -14.37
C ILE A 73 11.08 -6.36 -13.09
N ASP A 74 12.36 -6.72 -13.00
CA ASP A 74 12.91 -7.41 -11.84
C ASP A 74 12.83 -6.52 -10.60
N LEU A 75 13.23 -5.25 -10.72
CA LEU A 75 13.12 -4.29 -9.63
C LEU A 75 11.66 -4.06 -9.22
N LEU A 76 10.74 -3.95 -10.19
CA LEU A 76 9.31 -3.81 -9.89
C LEU A 76 8.79 -4.99 -9.07
N ASN A 77 9.14 -6.22 -9.45
CA ASN A 77 8.74 -7.42 -8.70
C ASN A 77 9.36 -7.45 -7.30
N GLU A 78 10.66 -7.18 -7.17
CA GLU A 78 11.37 -7.15 -5.88
C GLU A 78 10.76 -6.11 -4.93
N GLU A 79 10.50 -4.90 -5.42
CA GLU A 79 9.93 -3.81 -4.63
C GLU A 79 8.50 -4.13 -4.15
N LEU A 80 7.68 -4.74 -5.01
CA LEU A 80 6.31 -5.16 -4.64
C LEU A 80 6.33 -6.28 -3.60
N ILE A 81 7.19 -7.28 -3.77
CA ILE A 81 7.33 -8.40 -2.82
C ILE A 81 7.77 -7.87 -1.46
N GLU A 82 8.83 -7.07 -1.42
CA GLU A 82 9.39 -6.59 -0.15
C GLU A 82 8.46 -5.57 0.54
N THR A 83 7.78 -4.71 -0.22
CA THR A 83 6.76 -3.81 0.33
C THR A 83 5.61 -4.62 0.95
N ASN A 84 5.13 -5.67 0.28
CA ASN A 84 4.09 -6.54 0.83
C ASN A 84 4.57 -7.29 2.08
N ASN A 85 5.80 -7.81 2.10
CA ASN A 85 6.36 -8.47 3.29
C ASN A 85 6.38 -7.53 4.51
N GLN A 86 6.73 -6.26 4.32
CA GLN A 86 6.76 -5.28 5.39
C GLN A 86 5.35 -4.89 5.87
N LEU A 87 4.36 -4.85 4.97
CA LEU A 87 2.96 -4.63 5.33
C LEU A 87 2.36 -5.84 6.05
N ASP A 88 2.68 -7.06 5.61
CA ASP A 88 2.26 -8.30 6.27
C ASP A 88 2.84 -8.41 7.68
N LEU A 89 4.10 -8.01 7.88
CA LEU A 89 4.72 -7.96 9.21
C LEU A 89 4.01 -6.93 10.10
N ALA A 90 3.81 -5.71 9.58
CA ALA A 90 3.11 -4.67 10.32
C ALA A 90 1.68 -5.09 10.69
N TYR A 91 0.98 -5.76 9.78
CA TYR A 91 -0.35 -6.30 10.03
C TYR A 91 -0.35 -7.39 11.11
N LYS A 92 0.65 -8.27 11.13
CA LYS A 92 0.79 -9.27 12.21
C LYS A 92 1.06 -8.65 13.58
N GLU A 93 1.76 -7.52 13.63
CA GLU A 93 2.13 -6.85 14.88
C GLU A 93 1.05 -5.91 15.41
N ASN A 94 0.35 -5.20 14.51
CA ASN A 94 -0.53 -4.08 14.86
C ASN A 94 -1.89 -4.12 14.16
N GLY A 95 -2.18 -5.18 13.41
CA GLY A 95 -3.44 -5.37 12.70
C GLY A 95 -4.56 -5.86 13.60
N PHE A 96 -5.80 -5.82 13.08
CA PHE A 96 -6.99 -6.21 13.84
C PHE A 96 -6.95 -7.70 14.24
N GLY A 97 -6.82 -7.97 15.54
CA GLY A 97 -6.77 -9.33 16.11
C GLY A 97 -5.37 -9.85 16.43
N ALA A 98 -4.32 -9.04 16.27
CA ALA A 98 -2.98 -9.27 16.82
C ALA A 98 -2.96 -9.13 18.36
#